data_AF-A0A661NIJ9-F1
#
_entry.id   AF-A0A661NIJ9-F1
#
_cell.length_a   1.000
_cell.length_b   1.000
_cell.length_c   1.000
_cell.angle_alpha   90.00
_cell.angle_beta   90.00
_cell.angle_gamma   90.00
#
_symmetry.space_group_name_H-M   'P 1'
#
loop_
_entity.id
_entity.type
_entity.pdbx_description
1 polymer ?
#
loop_
_entity_poly.entity_id
_entity_poly.type
_entity_poly.pdbx_seq_one_letter_code
_entity_poly.pdbx_strand_id
1 'polypeptide(L)'
;AFLTSVTRGRVEVEGTDSLLLEAGRAATVEDDDGRVVPAPGPLEATAWLQERSRHLAGRALQRAQRWRERLHRHLERMRQAVEQIEHQQQQLVRLGLQAARARRAGRAELVERISGNMARLVVKLRRLRRRLRRQAVWLESRLELLGRLQQLAGVDDGTRQKLAELHAAGQETRRQVRRLRRRAVAGLRQLVRREARMMRTWQLLRHGLSPAQKRVLKNKLRQRAR
;
A
#
# COMPACT_ATOMS: atom_id res chain seq x y z
N ALA A 1 -17.09 31.05 16.61
CA ALA A 1 -17.28 29.78 15.88
C ALA A 1 -18.19 30.04 14.70
N PHE A 2 -17.68 29.88 13.46
CA PHE A 2 -18.50 29.62 12.29
C PHE A 2 -17.70 28.70 11.36
N LEU A 3 -18.10 27.42 11.37
CA LEU A 3 -17.75 26.41 10.39
C LEU A 3 -18.89 26.41 9.38
N THR A 4 -18.61 26.73 8.12
CA THR A 4 -19.51 26.37 7.02
C THR A 4 -18.71 25.60 5.98
N SER A 5 -18.87 24.29 6.05
CA SER A 5 -18.61 23.35 4.98
C SER A 5 -19.40 23.76 3.73
N VAL A 6 -18.73 23.96 2.60
CA VAL A 6 -19.40 23.99 1.30
C VAL A 6 -19.06 22.70 0.57
N THR A 7 -19.94 21.73 0.79
CA THR A 7 -20.12 20.56 -0.07
C THR A 7 -20.84 21.01 -1.34
N ARG A 8 -20.45 20.42 -2.48
CA ARG A 8 -21.13 20.43 -3.79
C ARG A 8 -22.37 21.32 -3.91
N GLY A 9 -22.19 22.50 -4.51
CA GLY A 9 -23.23 23.25 -5.20
C GLY A 9 -22.57 23.97 -6.36
N ARG A 10 -23.09 23.80 -7.57
CA ARG A 10 -22.80 24.73 -8.67
C ARG A 10 -23.26 26.10 -8.17
N VAL A 11 -22.32 27.01 -7.92
CA VAL A 11 -22.65 28.42 -7.80
C VAL A 11 -22.39 29.00 -9.17
N GLU A 12 -23.44 29.17 -9.97
CA GLU A 12 -23.41 30.11 -11.08
C GLU A 12 -23.42 31.50 -10.43
N VAL A 13 -22.23 32.07 -10.25
CA VAL A 13 -22.06 33.46 -9.82
C VAL A 13 -21.80 34.27 -11.08
N GLU A 14 -22.86 34.83 -11.67
CA GLU A 14 -22.72 36.08 -12.40
C GLU A 14 -22.25 37.14 -11.40
N GLY A 15 -21.04 37.68 -11.59
CA GLY A 15 -20.47 38.73 -10.75
C GLY A 15 -19.40 38.26 -9.76
N THR A 16 -18.34 37.60 -10.24
CA THR A 16 -17.13 37.25 -9.48
C THR A 16 -16.41 38.45 -8.85
N ASP A 17 -16.67 39.68 -9.31
CA ASP A 17 -15.93 40.86 -8.88
C ASP A 17 -16.38 41.40 -7.51
N SER A 18 -17.63 41.19 -7.09
CA SER A 18 -18.15 41.76 -5.84
C SER A 18 -17.79 40.95 -4.59
N LEU A 19 -17.67 39.62 -4.70
CA LEU A 19 -17.32 38.74 -3.56
C LEU A 19 -15.80 38.72 -3.27
N LEU A 20 -14.96 39.02 -4.27
CA LEU A 20 -13.52 39.22 -4.08
C LEU A 20 -13.23 40.56 -3.36
N LEU A 21 -14.07 41.57 -3.56
CA LEU A 21 -13.96 42.90 -2.93
C LEU A 21 -14.25 42.88 -1.42
N GLU A 22 -15.17 42.03 -0.95
CA GLU A 22 -15.48 41.89 0.49
C GLU A 22 -14.48 40.99 1.23
N ALA A 23 -13.97 39.93 0.57
CA ALA A 23 -12.92 39.09 1.14
C ALA A 23 -11.59 39.85 1.35
N GLY A 24 -11.32 40.90 0.57
CA GLY A 24 -10.14 41.74 0.70
C GLY A 24 -10.14 42.74 1.87
N ARG A 25 -11.28 42.96 2.55
CA ARG A 25 -11.38 43.98 3.62
C ARG A 25 -11.06 43.49 5.03
N ALA A 26 -10.96 42.18 5.27
CA ALA A 26 -10.70 41.64 6.62
C ALA A 26 -9.96 40.29 6.65
N ALA A 27 -9.34 39.86 5.54
CA ALA A 27 -8.57 38.62 5.53
C ALA A 27 -7.12 38.88 5.92
N THR A 28 -6.68 38.27 7.01
CA THR A 28 -5.25 38.11 7.25
C THR A 28 -4.74 36.93 6.42
N VAL A 29 -3.65 37.12 5.69
CA VAL A 29 -2.99 36.11 4.86
C VAL A 29 -1.68 35.69 5.50
N GLU A 30 -1.34 34.41 5.39
CA GLU A 30 -0.08 33.87 5.92
C GLU A 30 1.03 34.09 4.88
N ASP A 31 2.12 34.79 5.24
CA ASP A 31 3.28 35.10 4.40
C ASP A 31 4.18 33.87 4.16
N ASP A 32 5.25 34.03 3.39
CA ASP A 32 6.18 32.94 3.03
C ASP A 32 6.94 32.35 4.22
N ASP A 33 6.97 33.07 5.35
CA ASP A 33 7.59 32.68 6.63
C ASP A 33 6.57 32.13 7.65
N GLY A 34 5.30 31.99 7.26
CA GLY A 34 4.23 31.49 8.14
C GLY A 34 3.62 32.57 9.05
N ARG A 35 3.88 33.85 8.80
CA ARG A 35 3.35 34.96 9.61
C ARG A 35 2.05 35.46 9.03
N VAL A 36 1.09 35.71 9.91
CA VAL A 36 -0.23 36.21 9.53
C VAL A 36 -0.15 37.74 9.38
N VAL A 37 -0.28 38.24 8.15
CA VAL A 37 -0.19 39.66 7.76
C VAL A 37 -1.51 40.16 7.16
N PRO A 38 -1.83 41.47 7.23
CA PRO A 38 -3.01 42.02 6.57
C PRO A 38 -2.96 41.78 5.07
N ALA A 39 -4.08 41.44 4.43
CA ALA A 39 -4.12 41.32 2.98
C ALA A 39 -3.73 42.66 2.32
N PRO A 40 -2.77 42.66 1.37
CA PRO A 40 -2.59 43.80 0.48
C PRO A 40 -3.89 44.01 -0.32
N GLY A 41 -4.14 45.21 -0.87
CA GLY A 41 -5.47 45.55 -1.43
C GLY A 41 -6.03 44.52 -2.43
N PRO A 42 -7.32 44.51 -2.75
CA PRO A 42 -7.97 43.40 -3.48
C PRO A 42 -7.29 42.98 -4.81
N LEU A 43 -6.72 43.92 -5.58
CA LEU A 43 -5.93 43.62 -6.78
C LEU A 43 -4.58 42.95 -6.44
N GLU A 44 -3.92 43.41 -5.39
CA GLU A 44 -2.66 42.87 -4.90
C GLU A 44 -2.83 41.50 -4.22
N ALA A 45 -3.93 41.27 -3.50
CA ALA A 45 -4.30 39.97 -2.96
C ALA A 45 -4.47 38.92 -4.06
N THR A 46 -5.04 39.30 -5.21
CA THR A 46 -5.24 38.41 -6.35
C THR A 46 -3.90 38.05 -7.01
N ALA A 47 -3.02 39.04 -7.22
CA ALA A 47 -1.67 38.82 -7.75
C ALA A 47 -0.81 37.98 -6.77
N TRP A 48 -0.87 38.27 -5.47
CA TRP A 48 -0.20 37.52 -4.42
C TRP A 48 -0.69 36.07 -4.33
N LEU A 49 -2.00 35.84 -4.40
CA LEU A 49 -2.56 34.48 -4.44
C LEU A 49 -2.10 33.69 -5.67
N GLN A 50 -2.00 34.34 -6.83
CA GLN A 50 -1.46 33.73 -8.05
C GLN A 50 0.05 33.41 -7.94
N GLU A 51 0.85 34.32 -7.36
CA GLU A 51 2.27 34.12 -7.11
C GLU A 51 2.50 32.95 -6.13
N ARG A 52 1.73 32.92 -5.04
CA ARG A 52 1.81 31.87 -4.03
C ARG A 52 1.30 30.53 -4.54
N SER A 53 0.26 30.50 -5.36
CA SER A 53 -0.19 29.28 -6.03
C SER A 53 0.89 28.72 -6.96
N ARG A 54 1.59 29.58 -7.72
CA ARG A 54 2.74 29.20 -8.55
C ARG A 54 3.89 28.64 -7.71
N HIS A 55 4.26 29.29 -6.61
CA HIS A 55 5.34 28.83 -5.74
C HIS A 55 5.01 27.48 -5.07
N LEU A 56 3.78 27.31 -4.57
CA LEU A 56 3.28 26.05 -4.02
C LEU A 56 3.22 24.94 -5.09
N ALA A 57 2.80 25.27 -6.31
CA ALA A 57 2.81 24.35 -7.46
C ALA A 57 4.24 23.93 -7.83
N GLY A 58 5.19 24.86 -7.86
CA GLY A 58 6.62 24.59 -8.07
C GLY A 58 7.20 23.65 -7.01
N ARG A 59 6.90 23.89 -5.72
CA ARG A 59 7.28 22.98 -4.62
C ARG A 59 6.61 21.61 -4.76
N ALA A 60 5.34 21.56 -5.18
CA ALA A 60 4.63 20.30 -5.44
C ALA A 60 5.26 19.52 -6.59
N LEU A 61 5.66 20.20 -7.67
CA LEU A 61 6.35 19.61 -8.82
C LEU A 61 7.73 19.07 -8.45
N GLN A 62 8.55 19.83 -7.71
CA GLN A 62 9.85 19.35 -7.21
C GLN A 62 9.69 18.12 -6.30
N ARG A 63 8.67 18.13 -5.42
CA ARG A 63 8.33 16.95 -4.60
C ARG A 63 7.92 15.77 -5.48
N ALA A 64 7.08 15.98 -6.50
CA ALA A 64 6.65 14.95 -7.43
C ALA A 64 7.82 14.35 -8.25
N GLN A 65 8.79 15.16 -8.67
CA GLN A 65 10.00 14.70 -9.35
C GLN A 65 10.88 13.84 -8.43
N ARG A 66 11.16 14.30 -7.20
CA ARG A 66 11.86 13.48 -6.18
C ARG A 66 11.11 12.18 -5.89
N TRP A 67 9.78 12.18 -6.03
CA TRP A 67 8.98 10.98 -5.88
C TRP A 67 9.17 9.99 -7.02
N ARG A 68 9.44 10.42 -8.26
CA ARG A 68 9.73 9.52 -9.40
C ARG A 68 10.93 8.61 -9.12
N GLU A 69 12.03 9.17 -8.62
CA GLU A 69 13.21 8.38 -8.23
C GLU A 69 12.92 7.44 -7.06
N ARG A 70 12.14 7.90 -6.07
CA ARG A 70 11.72 7.06 -4.93
C ARG A 70 10.78 5.94 -5.39
N LEU A 71 9.87 6.22 -6.32
CA LEU A 71 8.95 5.27 -6.95
C LEU A 71 9.73 4.13 -7.59
N HIS A 72 10.75 4.46 -8.40
CA HIS A 72 11.59 3.47 -9.05
C HIS A 72 12.32 2.57 -8.03
N ARG A 73 12.96 3.17 -7.02
CA ARG A 73 13.61 2.42 -5.93
C ARG A 73 12.64 1.53 -5.15
N HIS A 74 11.41 2.00 -4.91
CA HIS A 74 10.39 1.21 -4.21
C HIS A 74 9.83 0.07 -5.07
N LEU A 75 9.66 0.28 -6.37
CA LEU A 75 9.33 -0.77 -7.33
C LEU A 75 10.41 -1.85 -7.37
N GLU A 76 11.68 -1.46 -7.42
CA GLU A 76 12.79 -2.40 -7.46
C GLU A 76 12.87 -3.23 -6.18
N ARG A 77 12.72 -2.60 -5.01
CA ARG A 77 12.60 -3.31 -3.72
C ARG A 77 11.38 -4.24 -3.68
N MET A 78 10.30 -3.93 -4.40
CA MET A 78 9.15 -4.82 -4.53
C MET A 78 9.46 -6.02 -5.44
N ARG A 79 10.16 -5.83 -6.55
CA ARG A 79 10.60 -6.93 -7.44
C ARG A 79 11.48 -7.91 -6.68
N GLN A 80 12.51 -7.41 -5.99
CA GLN A 80 13.37 -8.21 -5.12
C GLN A 80 12.59 -8.96 -4.04
N ALA A 81 11.58 -8.33 -3.43
CA ALA A 81 10.73 -9.01 -2.44
C ALA A 81 9.85 -10.11 -3.07
N VAL A 82 9.39 -9.95 -4.32
CA VAL A 82 8.67 -11.00 -5.05
C VAL A 82 9.60 -12.16 -5.38
N GLU A 83 10.80 -11.89 -5.89
CA GLU A 83 11.82 -12.92 -6.18
C GLU A 83 12.19 -13.71 -4.92
N GLN A 84 12.41 -13.02 -3.80
CA GLN A 84 12.64 -13.67 -2.50
C GLN A 84 11.45 -14.55 -2.10
N ILE A 85 10.22 -14.09 -2.30
CA ILE A 85 9.03 -14.90 -2.03
C ILE A 85 9.01 -16.15 -2.91
N GLU A 86 9.30 -16.03 -4.20
CA GLU A 86 9.30 -17.15 -5.14
C GLU A 86 10.38 -18.17 -4.82
N HIS A 87 11.59 -17.70 -4.52
CA HIS A 87 12.69 -18.54 -4.09
C HIS A 87 12.33 -19.31 -2.81
N GLN A 88 11.77 -18.62 -1.81
CA GLN A 88 11.33 -19.26 -0.57
C GLN A 88 10.15 -20.24 -0.82
N GLN A 89 9.23 -19.94 -1.74
CA GLN A 89 8.17 -20.89 -2.14
C GLN A 89 8.76 -22.18 -2.75
N GLN A 90 9.75 -22.07 -3.63
CA GLN A 90 10.43 -23.23 -4.21
C GLN A 90 11.14 -24.06 -3.13
N GLN A 91 11.80 -23.40 -2.17
CA GLN A 91 12.42 -24.08 -1.03
C GLN A 91 11.40 -24.82 -0.17
N LEU A 92 10.21 -24.23 0.05
CA LEU A 92 9.10 -24.88 0.75
C LEU A 92 8.67 -26.17 0.03
N VAL A 93 8.51 -26.11 -1.29
CA VAL A 93 8.16 -27.28 -2.13
C VAL A 93 9.20 -28.39 -1.98
N ARG A 94 10.50 -28.04 -2.07
CA ARG A 94 11.60 -29.00 -1.91
C ARG A 94 11.57 -29.67 -0.54
N LEU A 95 11.40 -28.89 0.54
CA LEU A 95 11.26 -29.44 1.90
C LEU A 95 10.02 -30.32 2.05
N GLY A 96 8.90 -29.95 1.44
CA GLY A 96 7.69 -30.75 1.42
C GLY A 96 7.89 -32.13 0.76
N LEU A 97 8.65 -32.19 -0.34
CA LEU A 97 9.03 -33.45 -0.99
C LEU A 97 9.98 -34.29 -0.13
N GLN A 98 10.99 -33.67 0.48
CA GLN A 98 11.90 -34.35 1.41
C GLN A 98 11.15 -34.93 2.62
N ALA A 99 10.21 -34.18 3.20
CA ALA A 99 9.38 -34.65 4.30
C ALA A 99 8.48 -35.83 3.90
N ALA A 100 8.00 -35.87 2.64
CA ALA A 100 7.21 -36.98 2.14
C ALA A 100 8.08 -38.25 1.95
N ARG A 101 9.29 -38.11 1.41
CA ARG A 101 10.25 -39.22 1.27
C ARG A 101 10.67 -39.77 2.64
N ALA A 102 11.04 -38.89 3.57
CA ALA A 102 11.45 -39.29 4.93
C ALA A 102 10.32 -40.00 5.69
N ARG A 103 9.05 -39.59 5.49
CA ARG A 103 7.88 -40.30 6.01
C ARG A 103 7.76 -41.72 5.50
N ARG A 104 7.86 -41.91 4.18
CA ARG A 104 7.78 -43.26 3.57
C ARG A 104 8.90 -44.17 4.05
N ALA A 105 10.07 -43.61 4.34
CA ALA A 105 11.21 -44.33 4.90
C ALA A 105 11.16 -44.50 6.44
N GLY A 106 10.08 -44.10 7.12
CA GLY A 106 9.95 -44.25 8.58
C GLY A 106 10.89 -43.38 9.42
N ARG A 107 11.56 -42.38 8.84
CA ARG A 107 12.58 -41.56 9.52
C ARG A 107 11.95 -40.41 10.33
N ALA A 108 11.38 -40.72 11.49
CA ALA A 108 10.58 -39.77 12.29
C ALA A 108 11.34 -38.47 12.65
N GLU A 109 12.56 -38.58 13.18
CA GLU A 109 13.37 -37.42 13.60
C GLU A 109 13.69 -36.47 12.44
N LEU A 110 14.01 -37.03 11.27
CA LEU A 110 14.29 -36.25 10.07
C LEU A 110 13.05 -35.47 9.64
N VAL A 111 11.87 -36.08 9.69
CA VAL A 111 10.63 -35.38 9.34
C VAL A 111 10.33 -34.27 10.34
N GLU A 112 10.59 -34.46 11.63
CA GLU A 112 10.45 -33.40 12.63
C GLU A 112 11.36 -32.21 12.32
N ARG A 113 12.65 -32.48 12.03
CA ARG A 113 13.62 -31.44 11.65
C ARG A 113 13.19 -30.68 10.40
N ILE A 114 12.75 -31.39 9.36
CA ILE A 114 12.26 -30.78 8.12
C ILE A 114 11.01 -29.94 8.39
N SER A 115 10.07 -30.43 9.22
CA SER A 115 8.85 -29.69 9.57
C SER A 115 9.16 -28.39 10.33
N GLY A 116 10.16 -28.40 11.22
CA GLY A 116 10.67 -27.19 11.88
C GLY A 116 11.24 -26.16 10.89
N ASN A 117 11.99 -26.63 9.88
CA ASN A 117 12.49 -25.78 8.80
C ASN A 117 11.35 -25.17 7.96
N MET A 118 10.35 -25.97 7.61
CA MET A 118 9.17 -25.51 6.88
C MET A 118 8.40 -24.46 7.68
N ALA A 119 8.19 -24.66 8.98
CA ALA A 119 7.52 -23.70 9.85
C ALA A 119 8.25 -22.34 9.89
N ARG A 120 9.58 -22.35 10.06
CA ARG A 120 10.41 -21.13 10.02
C ARG A 120 10.28 -20.42 8.67
N LEU A 121 10.26 -21.17 7.58
CA LEU A 121 10.15 -20.61 6.23
C LEU A 121 8.76 -19.99 5.98
N VAL A 122 7.68 -20.60 6.47
CA VAL A 122 6.33 -20.03 6.43
C VAL A 122 6.26 -18.69 7.20
N VAL A 123 6.94 -18.57 8.34
CA VAL A 123 7.04 -17.29 9.08
C VAL A 123 7.78 -16.24 8.26
N LYS A 124 8.91 -16.59 7.63
CA LYS A 124 9.66 -15.69 6.73
C LYS A 124 8.78 -15.22 5.56
N LEU A 125 8.09 -16.13 4.88
CA LEU A 125 7.15 -15.82 3.81
C LEU A 125 6.04 -14.87 4.26
N ARG A 126 5.50 -15.06 5.48
CA ARG A 126 4.50 -14.16 6.06
C ARG A 126 5.04 -12.74 6.27
N ARG A 127 6.28 -12.59 6.74
CA ARG A 127 6.96 -11.29 6.91
C ARG A 127 7.17 -10.60 5.56
N LEU A 128 7.68 -11.31 4.55
CA LEU A 128 7.87 -10.80 3.19
C LEU A 128 6.54 -10.33 2.58
N ARG A 129 5.47 -11.11 2.72
CA ARG A 129 4.12 -10.71 2.26
C ARG A 129 3.61 -9.44 2.94
N ARG A 130 3.84 -9.27 4.26
CA ARG A 130 3.49 -8.04 4.98
C ARG A 130 4.27 -6.84 4.46
N ARG A 131 5.59 -7.00 4.22
CA ARG A 131 6.44 -5.96 3.62
C ARG A 131 5.93 -5.54 2.24
N LEU A 132 5.64 -6.52 1.38
CA LEU A 132 5.09 -6.29 0.03
C LEU A 132 3.73 -5.55 0.08
N ARG A 133 2.85 -5.90 1.02
CA ARG A 133 1.59 -5.19 1.23
C ARG A 133 1.82 -3.74 1.65
N ARG A 134 2.71 -3.49 2.61
CA ARG A 134 3.01 -2.12 3.09
C ARG A 134 3.59 -1.26 1.97
N GLN A 135 4.52 -1.81 1.18
CA GLN A 135 5.10 -1.12 0.03
C GLN A 135 4.04 -0.81 -1.04
N ALA A 136 3.17 -1.77 -1.34
CA ALA A 136 2.09 -1.55 -2.30
C ALA A 136 1.09 -0.48 -1.84
N VAL A 137 0.69 -0.50 -0.57
CA VAL A 137 -0.21 0.54 0.00
C VAL A 137 0.46 1.90 -0.06
N TRP A 138 1.73 2.00 0.35
CA TRP A 138 2.47 3.26 0.27
C TRP A 138 2.53 3.80 -1.18
N LEU A 139 2.81 2.94 -2.17
CA LEU A 139 2.83 3.31 -3.59
C LEU A 139 1.45 3.76 -4.08
N GLU A 140 0.40 2.99 -3.78
CA GLU A 140 -0.98 3.31 -4.17
C GLU A 140 -1.40 4.67 -3.59
N SER A 141 -1.13 4.95 -2.31
CA SER A 141 -1.45 6.24 -1.69
C SER A 141 -0.65 7.41 -2.29
N ARG A 142 0.60 7.20 -2.68
CA ARG A 142 1.43 8.26 -3.29
C ARG A 142 0.97 8.60 -4.71
N LEU A 143 0.56 7.60 -5.47
CA LEU A 143 -0.01 7.81 -6.81
C LEU A 143 -1.36 8.52 -6.76
N GLU A 144 -2.17 8.23 -5.74
CA GLU A 144 -3.43 8.94 -5.51
C GLU A 144 -3.20 10.42 -5.18
N LEU A 145 -2.19 10.73 -4.34
CA LEU A 145 -1.80 12.12 -4.07
C LEU A 145 -1.36 12.86 -5.35
N LEU A 146 -0.60 12.22 -6.24
CA LEU A 146 -0.22 12.83 -7.53
C LEU A 146 -1.45 13.17 -8.39
N GLY A 147 -2.42 12.26 -8.46
CA GLY A 147 -3.67 12.52 -9.19
C GLY A 147 -4.47 13.69 -8.61
N ARG A 148 -4.51 13.83 -7.28
CA ARG A 148 -5.16 14.97 -6.62
C ARG A 148 -4.42 16.28 -6.86
N LEU A 149 -3.08 16.26 -6.87
CA LEU A 149 -2.27 17.45 -7.16
C LEU A 149 -2.47 17.95 -8.59
N GLN A 150 -2.64 17.05 -9.56
CA GLN A 150 -2.96 17.42 -10.96
C GLN A 150 -4.28 18.19 -11.08
N GLN A 151 -5.23 17.93 -10.18
CA GLN A 151 -6.58 18.51 -10.18
C GLN A 151 -6.69 19.83 -9.41
N LEU A 152 -5.60 20.30 -8.77
CA LEU A 152 -5.62 21.58 -8.06
C LEU A 152 -5.84 22.75 -9.03
N ALA A 153 -6.79 23.62 -8.68
CA ALA A 153 -7.01 24.90 -9.37
C ALA A 153 -5.82 25.84 -9.08
N GLY A 154 -5.42 26.64 -10.07
CA GLY A 154 -4.31 27.61 -9.93
C GLY A 154 -2.90 27.08 -10.23
N VAL A 155 -2.79 25.86 -10.78
CA VAL A 155 -1.56 25.32 -11.38
C VAL A 155 -1.51 25.74 -12.85
N ASP A 156 -0.38 26.31 -13.30
CA ASP A 156 -0.15 26.69 -14.69
C ASP A 156 -0.17 25.47 -15.63
N ASP A 157 -0.52 25.69 -16.90
CA ASP A 157 -0.68 24.59 -17.87
C ASP A 157 0.61 23.77 -18.08
N GLY A 158 1.79 24.41 -18.00
CA GLY A 158 3.08 23.74 -18.07
C GLY A 158 3.33 22.79 -16.89
N THR A 159 3.04 23.22 -15.65
CA THR A 159 3.12 22.35 -14.46
C THR A 159 2.04 21.26 -14.48
N ARG A 160 0.83 21.58 -14.95
CA ARG A 160 -0.27 20.61 -15.08
C ARG A 160 0.10 19.49 -16.06
N GLN A 161 0.71 19.81 -17.20
CA GLN A 161 1.19 18.84 -18.18
C GLN A 161 2.28 17.93 -17.59
N LYS A 162 3.27 18.48 -16.89
CA LYS A 162 4.31 17.70 -16.20
C LYS A 162 3.75 16.79 -15.10
N LEU A 163 2.75 17.24 -14.35
CA LEU A 163 2.05 16.39 -13.36
C LEU A 163 1.24 15.29 -14.03
N ALA A 164 0.63 15.55 -15.19
CA ALA A 164 -0.10 14.56 -15.97
C ALA A 164 0.83 13.44 -16.46
N GLU A 165 2.01 13.78 -16.99
CA GLU A 165 3.04 12.81 -17.40
C GLU A 165 3.51 11.94 -16.22
N LEU A 166 3.78 12.56 -15.07
CA LEU A 166 4.16 11.85 -13.84
C LEU A 166 3.03 10.93 -13.35
N HIS A 167 1.78 11.38 -13.43
CA HIS A 167 0.61 10.58 -13.06
C HIS A 167 0.42 9.40 -14.02
N ALA A 168 0.61 9.58 -15.33
CA ALA A 168 0.53 8.52 -16.33
C ALA A 168 1.61 7.43 -16.09
N ALA A 169 2.87 7.83 -15.91
CA ALA A 169 3.96 6.92 -15.50
C ALA A 169 3.65 6.23 -14.16
N GLY A 170 2.96 6.95 -13.27
CA GLY A 170 2.42 6.43 -12.03
C GLY A 170 1.35 5.34 -12.20
N GLN A 171 0.44 5.48 -13.16
CA GLN A 171 -0.56 4.46 -13.46
C GLN A 171 0.07 3.18 -14.01
N GLU A 172 1.12 3.30 -14.82
CA GLU A 172 1.90 2.15 -15.25
C GLU A 172 2.56 1.44 -14.06
N THR A 173 3.18 2.20 -13.15
CA THR A 173 3.71 1.69 -11.88
C THR A 173 2.64 0.93 -11.09
N ARG A 174 1.41 1.46 -11.02
CA ARG A 174 0.28 0.78 -10.37
C ARG A 174 -0.06 -0.56 -11.02
N ARG A 175 -0.06 -0.63 -12.35
CA ARG A 175 -0.26 -1.89 -13.10
C ARG A 175 0.85 -2.90 -12.79
N GLN A 176 2.11 -2.46 -12.76
CA GLN A 176 3.26 -3.30 -12.40
C GLN A 176 3.13 -3.84 -10.96
N VAL A 177 2.79 -2.98 -10.00
CA VAL A 177 2.54 -3.38 -8.59
C VAL A 177 1.44 -4.44 -8.50
N ARG A 178 0.32 -4.26 -9.23
CA ARG A 178 -0.77 -5.24 -9.28
C ARG A 178 -0.29 -6.58 -9.84
N ARG A 179 0.48 -6.58 -10.94
CA ARG A 179 1.07 -7.79 -11.54
C ARG A 179 1.99 -8.51 -10.55
N LEU A 180 2.92 -7.78 -9.93
CA LEU A 180 3.85 -8.31 -8.92
C LEU A 180 3.10 -8.93 -7.72
N ARG A 181 2.06 -8.26 -7.23
CA ARG A 181 1.21 -8.80 -6.15
C ARG A 181 0.48 -10.07 -6.57
N ARG A 182 -0.10 -10.11 -7.77
CA ARG A 182 -0.79 -11.31 -8.28
C ARG A 182 0.18 -12.48 -8.38
N ARG A 183 1.35 -12.26 -8.97
CA ARG A 183 2.43 -13.26 -9.10
C ARG A 183 2.87 -13.80 -7.73
N ALA A 184 3.16 -12.92 -6.77
CA ALA A 184 3.51 -13.33 -5.41
C ALA A 184 2.39 -14.13 -4.70
N VAL A 185 1.11 -13.78 -4.91
CA VAL A 185 -0.02 -14.37 -4.19
C VAL A 185 -0.51 -15.69 -4.80
N ALA A 186 -0.40 -15.86 -6.12
CA ALA A 186 -0.91 -17.04 -6.83
C ALA A 186 -0.31 -18.35 -6.28
N GLY A 187 1.02 -18.42 -6.14
CA GLY A 187 1.69 -19.59 -5.55
C GLY A 187 1.47 -19.74 -4.04
N LEU A 188 1.48 -18.63 -3.30
CA LEU A 188 1.43 -18.63 -1.83
C LEU A 188 0.11 -19.17 -1.24
N ARG A 189 -1.05 -18.92 -1.87
CA ARG A 189 -2.35 -19.33 -1.31
C ARG A 189 -2.49 -20.85 -1.25
N GLN A 190 -2.10 -21.55 -2.31
CA GLN A 190 -2.20 -23.00 -2.39
C GLN A 190 -1.11 -23.67 -1.54
N LEU A 191 0.13 -23.18 -1.61
CA LEU A 191 1.24 -23.67 -0.80
C LEU A 191 0.96 -23.56 0.69
N VAL A 192 0.59 -22.38 1.19
CA VAL A 192 0.33 -22.17 2.64
C VAL A 192 -0.84 -23.01 3.14
N ARG A 193 -1.90 -23.20 2.34
CA ARG A 193 -3.03 -24.06 2.73
C ARG A 193 -2.62 -25.53 2.81
N ARG A 194 -1.90 -26.03 1.81
CA ARG A 194 -1.40 -27.42 1.76
C ARG A 194 -0.44 -27.70 2.93
N GLU A 195 0.48 -26.77 3.18
CA GLU A 195 1.48 -26.82 4.24
C GLU A 195 0.86 -26.77 5.63
N ALA A 196 -0.06 -25.81 5.87
CA ALA A 196 -0.76 -25.71 7.13
C ALA A 196 -1.57 -26.99 7.43
N ARG A 197 -2.17 -27.62 6.41
CA ARG A 197 -2.82 -28.93 6.56
C ARG A 197 -1.79 -30.00 6.93
N MET A 198 -0.70 -30.11 6.19
CA MET A 198 0.36 -31.08 6.46
C MET A 198 0.93 -30.94 7.88
N MET A 199 1.28 -29.74 8.31
CA MET A 199 1.79 -29.50 9.67
C MET A 199 0.75 -29.85 10.73
N ARG A 200 -0.53 -29.54 10.50
CA ARG A 200 -1.61 -29.86 11.44
C ARG A 200 -1.83 -31.38 11.54
N THR A 201 -1.72 -32.10 10.42
CA THR A 201 -1.72 -33.57 10.39
C THR A 201 -0.50 -34.13 11.12
N TRP A 202 0.65 -33.50 10.97
CA TRP A 202 1.88 -33.92 11.64
C TRP A 202 1.87 -33.71 13.15
N GLN A 203 1.46 -32.52 13.59
CA GLN A 203 1.23 -32.23 15.01
C GLN A 203 0.26 -33.23 15.63
N LEU A 204 -0.72 -33.69 14.87
CA LEU A 204 -1.67 -34.71 15.30
C LEU A 204 -1.03 -36.08 15.47
N LEU A 205 -0.31 -36.55 14.46
CA LEU A 205 0.37 -37.82 14.50
C LEU A 205 1.43 -37.87 15.61
N ARG A 206 2.14 -36.75 15.88
CA ARG A 206 3.10 -36.64 16.98
C ARG A 206 2.46 -36.87 18.36
N HIS A 207 1.20 -36.48 18.53
CA HIS A 207 0.46 -36.71 19.78
C HIS A 207 -0.34 -38.02 19.76
N GLY A 208 -0.03 -38.94 18.84
CA GLY A 208 -0.73 -40.23 18.70
C GLY A 208 -2.18 -40.11 18.22
N LEU A 209 -2.62 -38.91 17.80
CA LEU A 209 -4.00 -38.67 17.40
C LEU A 209 -4.14 -38.73 15.88
N SER A 210 -4.98 -39.65 15.40
CA SER A 210 -5.37 -39.66 13.99
C SER A 210 -6.18 -38.39 13.65
N PRO A 211 -6.13 -37.91 12.40
CA PRO A 211 -6.93 -36.76 11.96
C PRO A 211 -8.44 -36.95 12.15
N ALA A 212 -8.92 -38.21 12.11
CA ALA A 212 -10.29 -38.57 12.43
C ALA A 212 -10.56 -38.44 13.94
N GLN A 213 -9.67 -38.97 14.78
CA GLN A 213 -9.76 -38.90 16.25
C GLN A 213 -9.81 -37.45 16.75
N LYS A 214 -8.98 -36.53 16.22
CA LYS A 214 -9.06 -35.11 16.60
C LYS A 214 -10.39 -34.47 16.17
N ARG A 215 -10.94 -34.86 15.02
CA ARG A 215 -12.20 -34.30 14.51
C ARG A 215 -13.37 -34.73 15.41
N VAL A 216 -13.39 -36.01 15.81
CA VAL A 216 -14.35 -36.56 16.77
C VAL A 216 -14.20 -35.87 18.14
N LEU A 217 -12.99 -35.75 18.67
CA LEU A 217 -12.71 -35.03 19.94
C LEU A 217 -13.20 -33.58 19.89
N LYS A 218 -12.94 -32.87 18.78
CA LYS A 218 -13.38 -31.48 18.63
C LYS A 218 -14.90 -31.33 18.54
N ASN A 219 -15.59 -32.29 17.91
CA ASN A 219 -17.04 -32.32 17.85
C ASN A 219 -17.65 -32.67 19.22
N LYS A 220 -17.09 -33.65 19.92
CA LYS A 220 -17.48 -34.01 21.30
C LYS A 220 -17.29 -32.84 22.28
N LEU A 221 -16.19 -32.10 22.18
CA LEU A 221 -15.95 -30.91 23.02
C LEU A 221 -16.91 -29.74 22.70
N ARG A 222 -17.32 -29.58 21.44
CA ARG A 222 -18.34 -28.58 21.05
C ARG A 222 -19.75 -28.98 21.48
N GLN A 223 -20.06 -30.28 21.48
CA GLN A 223 -21.34 -30.79 21.97
C GLN A 223 -21.47 -30.67 23.49
N ARG A 224 -20.38 -30.76 24.25
CA ARG A 224 -20.37 -30.55 25.71
C ARG A 224 -20.39 -29.08 26.15
N ALA A 225 -20.07 -28.16 25.25
CA ALA A 225 -20.06 -26.72 25.52
C ALA A 225 -21.37 -26.03 25.08
N ARG A 226 -22.33 -26.80 24.57
CA ARG A 226 -23.72 -26.40 24.31
C ARG A 226 -24.60 -27.14 25.30
#